data_AF-A0A4Z2CMQ7-F1
#
_entry.id   AF-A0A4Z2CMQ7-F1
#
_cell.length_a   1.000
_cell.length_b   1.000
_cell.length_c   1.000
_cell.angle_alpha   90.00
_cell.angle_beta   90.00
_cell.angle_gamma   90.00
#
_symmetry.space_group_name_H-M   'P 1'
#
loop_
_entity.id
_entity.type
_entity.pdbx_description
1 polymer ?
#
loop_
_entity_poly.entity_id
_entity_poly.type
_entity_poly.pdbx_seq_one_letter_code
_entity_poly.pdbx_strand_id
1 'polypeptide(L)' 'MNEQLKVIMAYMPKDMENNAVNWFNEAFSTYTTHKDMADYLKQKFDHIYGRNWQCIIGKNFERQANLL' A
#
# COMPACT_ATOMS: atom_id res chain seq x y z
N MET A 1 19.11 -11.93 -4.10
CA MET A 1 18.65 -10.90 -5.05
C MET A 1 17.86 -9.91 -4.21
N ASN A 2 18.42 -8.74 -3.92
CA ASN A 2 17.78 -7.76 -3.03
C ASN A 2 16.74 -6.99 -3.86
N GLU A 3 15.53 -7.54 -3.99
CA GLU A 3 14.42 -6.77 -4.55
C GLU A 3 14.08 -5.65 -3.56
N GLN A 4 14.51 -4.44 -3.91
CA GLN A 4 14.18 -3.24 -3.17
C GLN A 4 12.80 -2.76 -3.61
N LEU A 5 11.93 -2.49 -2.64
CA LEU A 5 10.64 -1.85 -2.89
C LEU A 5 10.86 -0.49 -3.57
N LYS A 6 10.26 -0.31 -4.75
CA LYS A 6 10.33 0.93 -5.52
C LYS A 6 8.98 1.63 -5.51
N VAL A 7 8.95 2.86 -4.98
CA VAL A 7 7.78 3.75 -5.09
C VAL A 7 7.74 4.31 -6.51
N ILE A 8 6.62 4.15 -7.21
CA ILE A 8 6.44 4.64 -8.59
C ILE A 8 5.92 6.08 -8.59
N MET A 9 4.89 6.37 -7.78
CA MET A 9 4.32 7.70 -7.60
C MET A 9 3.77 7.83 -6.18
N ALA A 10 3.91 9.01 -5.59
CA ALA A 10 3.32 9.35 -4.31
C ALA A 10 3.00 10.85 -4.26
N TYR A 11 1.81 11.19 -3.77
CA TYR A 11 1.38 12.57 -3.51
C TYR A 11 1.07 12.70 -2.02
N MET A 12 2.09 12.55 -1.18
CA MET A 12 2.00 12.61 0.27
C MET A 12 3.32 13.10 0.87
N PRO A 13 3.33 13.63 2.12
CA PRO A 13 4.57 13.97 2.81
C PRO A 13 5.51 12.77 2.94
N LYS A 14 6.83 13.02 2.93
CA LYS A 14 7.83 11.94 2.89
C LYS A 14 7.74 10.98 4.08
N ASP A 15 7.40 11.48 5.27
CA ASP A 15 7.25 10.64 6.47
C ASP A 15 6.07 9.66 6.33
N MET A 16 4.99 10.09 5.69
CA MET A 16 3.84 9.25 5.40
C MET A 16 4.17 8.18 4.36
N GLU A 17 4.91 8.53 3.32
CA GLU A 17 5.42 7.58 2.32
C GLU A 17 6.34 6.54 2.97
N ASN A 18 7.26 6.97 3.85
CA ASN A 18 8.16 6.08 4.58
C ASN A 18 7.37 5.10 5.46
N ASN A 19 6.34 5.57 6.16
CA ASN A 19 5.44 4.72 6.93
C ASN A 19 4.73 3.68 6.03
N ALA A 20 4.22 4.11 4.88
CA ALA A 20 3.56 3.21 3.92
C ALA A 20 4.49 2.07 3.46
N VAL A 21 5.74 2.40 3.13
CA VAL A 21 6.76 1.42 2.73
C VAL A 21 7.10 0.47 3.86
N ASN A 22 7.27 0.97 5.08
CA ASN A 22 7.59 0.16 6.26
C ASN A 22 6.46 -0.82 6.58
N TRP A 23 5.21 -0.34 6.63
CA TRP A 23 4.06 -1.21 6.88
C TRP A 23 3.83 -2.22 5.76
N PHE A 24 4.12 -1.86 4.51
CA PHE A 24 4.05 -2.83 3.41
C PHE A 24 5.08 -3.94 3.57
N ASN A 25 6.33 -3.62 3.91
CA ASN A 25 7.37 -4.63 4.15
C ASN A 25 6.99 -5.57 5.30
N GLU A 26 6.43 -5.02 6.38
CA GLU A 26 5.91 -5.82 7.50
C GLU A 26 4.73 -6.72 7.08
N ALA A 27 3.79 -6.17 6.30
CA ALA A 27 2.67 -6.94 5.81
C ALA A 27 3.13 -8.08 4.88
N PHE A 28 4.09 -7.79 4.00
CA PHE A 28 4.63 -8.74 3.03
C PHE A 28 5.41 -9.88 3.69
N SER A 29 6.08 -9.62 4.81
CA SER A 29 6.77 -10.67 5.57
C SER A 29 5.84 -11.47 6.50
N THR A 30 4.68 -10.93 6.85
CA THR A 30 3.77 -11.52 7.85
C THR A 30 2.60 -12.27 7.23
N TYR A 31 1.98 -11.72 6.18
CA TYR A 31 0.74 -12.24 5.61
C TYR A 31 0.97 -12.88 4.25
N THR A 32 0.21 -13.94 3.96
CA THR A 32 0.34 -14.71 2.71
C THR A 32 -0.73 -14.35 1.68
N THR A 33 -1.81 -13.67 2.08
CA THR A 33 -2.88 -13.25 1.16
C THR A 33 -2.86 -11.74 0.94
N HIS A 34 -3.13 -11.31 -0.31
CA HIS A 34 -3.23 -9.89 -0.63
C HIS A 34 -4.33 -9.18 0.18
N LYS A 35 -5.41 -9.91 0.52
CA LYS A 35 -6.51 -9.37 1.31
C LYS A 35 -6.05 -8.98 2.71
N ASP A 36 -5.36 -9.88 3.41
CA ASP A 36 -4.90 -9.63 4.78
C ASP A 36 -3.87 -8.49 4.81
N MET A 37 -2.97 -8.45 3.84
CA MET A 37 -2.02 -7.34 3.68
C MET A 37 -2.74 -6.00 3.46
N ALA A 38 -3.76 -5.96 2.61
CA ALA A 38 -4.53 -4.75 2.33
C ALA A 38 -5.33 -4.30 3.56
N ASP A 39 -5.97 -5.24 4.27
CA ASP A 39 -6.71 -4.98 5.50
C ASP A 39 -5.78 -4.47 6.61
N TYR A 40 -4.54 -4.97 6.70
CA TYR A 40 -3.51 -4.47 7.62
C TYR A 40 -3.10 -3.02 7.32
N LEU A 41 -2.75 -2.72 6.06
CA LEU A 41 -2.37 -1.37 5.64
C LEU A 41 -3.50 -0.39 5.91
N LYS A 42 -4.73 -0.75 5.51
CA LYS A 42 -5.92 0.07 5.73
C LYS A 42 -6.08 0.42 7.21
N GLN A 43 -5.92 -0.55 8.12
CA GLN A 43 -6.00 -0.31 9.55
C GLN A 43 -4.93 0.68 10.04
N LYS A 44 -3.69 0.57 9.57
CA LYS A 44 -2.62 1.52 9.94
C LYS A 44 -2.91 2.92 9.45
N PHE A 45 -3.33 3.07 8.20
CA PHE A 45 -3.68 4.36 7.63
C PHE A 45 -4.89 4.99 8.33
N ASP A 46 -5.98 4.23 8.53
CA ASP A 46 -7.18 4.69 9.23
C ASP A 46 -6.87 5.14 10.66
N HIS A 47 -6.00 4.41 11.36
CA HIS A 47 -5.63 4.70 12.74
C HIS A 47 -4.82 5.99 12.87
N ILE A 48 -3.87 6.22 11.96
CA ILE A 48 -2.89 7.32 12.08
C ILE A 48 -3.37 8.58 11.35
N TYR A 49 -4.07 8.44 10.23
CA TYR A 49 -4.40 9.55 9.33
C TYR A 49 -5.90 9.81 9.20
N GLY A 50 -6.74 9.12 9.98
CA GLY A 50 -8.20 9.24 9.94
C GLY A 50 -8.85 8.27 8.95
N ARG A 51 -10.16 8.05 9.11
CA ARG A 51 -10.90 6.93 8.47
C ARG A 51 -11.07 7.07 6.95
N ASN A 52 -11.45 5.94 6.34
CA ASN A 52 -11.89 5.75 4.96
C ASN A 52 -10.75 5.58 3.95
N TRP A 53 -9.60 5.08 4.39
CA TRP A 53 -8.55 4.66 3.47
C TRP A 53 -8.95 3.42 2.69
N GLN A 54 -8.47 3.35 1.46
CA GLN A 54 -8.58 2.18 0.59
C GLN A 54 -7.17 1.72 0.25
N CYS A 55 -6.92 0.43 0.47
CA CYS A 55 -5.64 -0.20 0.13
C CYS A 55 -5.95 -1.38 -0.80
N ILE A 56 -5.19 -1.49 -1.89
CA ILE A 56 -5.42 -2.49 -2.93
C ILE A 56 -4.08 -3.15 -3.26
N ILE A 57 -4.04 -4.48 -3.27
CA ILE A 57 -2.83 -5.26 -3.54
C ILE A 57 -3.15 -6.35 -4.56
N GLY A 58 -2.30 -6.47 -5.58
CA GLY A 58 -2.52 -7.34 -6.73
C GLY A 58 -1.35 -7.28 -7.69
N LYS A 59 -1.26 -8.28 -8.57
CA LYS A 59 -0.18 -8.40 -9.55
C LYS A 59 -0.52 -7.73 -10.88
N ASN A 60 -1.80 -7.80 -11.27
CA ASN A 60 -2.30 -7.27 -12.54
C ASN A 60 -3.47 -6.34 -12.23
N PHE A 61 -3.35 -5.08 -12.61
CA PHE A 61 -4.42 -4.09 -12.50
C PHE A 61 -4.68 -3.51 -13.89
N GLU A 62 -5.94 -3.60 -14.33
CA GLU A 62 -6.36 -2.96 -15.57
C GLU A 62 -6.42 -1.45 -15.33
N ARG A 63 -5.55 -0.70 -16.01
CA ARG A 63 -5.69 0.75 -16.07
C ARG A 63 -6.76 1.04 -17.11
N GLN A 64 -7.99 1.33 -16.67
CA GLN A 64 -9.02 1.81 -17.58
C GLN A 64 -8.63 3.23 -18.02
N ALA A 65 -8.05 3.35 -19.22
CA ALA A 65 -7.51 4.60 -19.73
C ALA A 65 -8.55 5.45 -20.48
N ASN A 66 -9.79 5.01 -20.61
CA ASN A 66 -10.82 5.70 -21.40
C ASN A 66 -12.10 5.92 -20.60
N LEU A 67 -12.15 7.03 -19.88
CA LEU A 67 -13.38 7.77 -19.55
C LEU A 67 -13.09 9.27 -19.60
N LEU A 68 -12.61 9.74 -20.76
CA LEU A 68 -12.77 11.09 -21.27
C LEU A 68 -12.89 11.01 -22.80
#